data_AF-A0A846NZT6-F1
#
_entry.id   AF-A0A846NZT6-F1
#
_cell.length_a   1.000
_cell.length_b   1.000
_cell.length_c   1.000
_cell.angle_alpha   90.00
_cell.angle_beta   90.00
_cell.angle_gamma   90.00
#
_symmetry.space_group_name_H-M   'P 1'
#
loop_
_entity.id
_entity.type
_entity.pdbx_description
1 polymer ?
#
loop_
_entity_poly.entity_id
_entity_poly.type
_entity_poly.pdbx_seq_one_letter_code
_entity_poly.pdbx_strand_id
1 'polypeptide(L)'
;DEGESCSSCATDCGSCSGGGNGGSGGGGGGGSGGGGGETPPEEPEEGTCVEDWICTDWTECVSGKKTRTCADVNRCGTTENMPEEIQDCEIPAVCEPGETACEGNNLVACSETGESWIVLQECEF
;
A
#
# COMPACT_ATOMS: atom_id res chain seq x y z
N ASP A 1 12.98 -11.02 -38.96
CA ASP A 1 14.33 -10.77 -38.44
C ASP A 1 14.21 -9.87 -37.23
N GLU A 2 13.99 -10.40 -36.01
CA GLU A 2 14.79 -11.43 -35.32
C GLU A 2 16.27 -11.03 -35.31
N GLY A 3 16.77 -10.54 -34.18
CA GLY A 3 18.14 -10.03 -34.07
C GLY A 3 18.52 -9.78 -32.62
N GLU A 4 18.73 -10.89 -31.92
CA GLU A 4 19.15 -11.06 -30.53
C GLU A 4 20.32 -10.16 -30.07
N SER A 5 20.48 -10.11 -28.74
CA SER A 5 21.75 -10.06 -27.97
C SER A 5 21.78 -8.91 -26.97
N CYS A 6 21.26 -9.08 -25.74
CA CYS A 6 22.06 -9.65 -24.65
C CYS A 6 21.24 -10.23 -23.46
N SER A 7 20.01 -10.70 -23.69
CA SER A 7 19.18 -11.31 -22.62
C SER A 7 19.39 -12.81 -22.40
N SER A 8 20.41 -13.44 -22.99
CA SER A 8 20.53 -14.91 -22.92
C SER A 8 21.94 -15.48 -22.79
N CYS A 9 22.92 -14.72 -22.28
CA CYS A 9 24.10 -15.37 -21.71
C CYS A 9 24.39 -14.91 -20.28
N ALA A 10 24.50 -15.90 -19.39
CA ALA A 10 25.14 -15.79 -18.09
C ALA A 10 26.67 -15.63 -18.22
N THR A 11 27.13 -14.79 -19.15
CA THR A 11 28.54 -14.71 -19.57
C THR A 11 28.99 -13.29 -19.99
N ASP A 12 28.10 -12.30 -20.11
CA ASP A 12 28.48 -10.92 -20.44
C ASP A 12 28.69 -10.06 -19.17
N CYS A 13 29.68 -10.46 -18.37
CA CYS A 13 30.32 -9.58 -17.40
C CYS A 13 31.51 -8.92 -18.09
N GLY A 14 31.37 -7.65 -18.46
CA GLY A 14 32.53 -6.81 -18.76
C GLY A 14 32.27 -5.74 -19.79
N SER A 15 32.60 -4.50 -19.43
CA SER A 15 32.76 -3.40 -20.36
C SER A 15 33.68 -3.81 -21.50
N CYS A 16 33.16 -3.79 -22.71
CA CYS A 16 33.92 -4.04 -23.92
C CYS A 16 34.96 -2.91 -24.13
N SER A 17 36.21 -3.18 -23.77
CA SER A 17 37.35 -2.34 -24.15
C SER A 17 38.67 -3.12 -24.08
N GLY A 18 39.24 -3.39 -25.27
CA GLY A 18 40.70 -3.52 -25.44
C GLY A 18 41.25 -4.94 -25.34
N GLY A 19 41.82 -5.43 -26.44
CA GLY A 19 42.34 -6.78 -26.58
C GLY A 19 43.62 -7.11 -25.81
N GLY A 20 43.97 -8.40 -25.80
CA GLY A 20 45.27 -8.87 -25.34
C GLY A 20 45.29 -10.36 -24.97
N ASN A 21 46.15 -11.11 -25.65
CA ASN A 21 46.40 -12.56 -25.55
C ASN A 21 46.60 -13.14 -24.12
N GLY A 22 46.14 -14.39 -23.96
CA GLY A 22 46.99 -15.50 -23.50
C GLY A 22 46.83 -16.00 -22.06
N GLY A 23 46.80 -17.33 -21.92
CA GLY A 23 47.33 -18.03 -20.73
C GLY A 23 46.37 -18.98 -20.02
N SER A 24 46.56 -20.30 -20.24
CA SER A 24 46.06 -21.37 -19.37
C SER A 24 46.76 -21.37 -18.01
N GLY A 25 46.05 -21.70 -16.93
CA GLY A 25 46.63 -21.98 -15.62
C GLY A 25 45.60 -22.54 -14.65
N GLY A 26 45.81 -23.76 -14.17
CA GLY A 26 44.94 -24.47 -13.22
C GLY A 26 45.42 -24.42 -11.76
N GLY A 27 44.73 -25.19 -10.90
CA GLY A 27 44.98 -25.41 -9.46
C GLY A 27 43.96 -24.67 -8.59
N GLY A 28 43.34 -25.19 -7.52
CA GLY A 28 43.62 -26.35 -6.67
C GLY A 28 43.60 -25.90 -5.20
N GLY A 29 42.82 -26.57 -4.34
CA GLY A 29 42.77 -26.39 -2.87
C GLY A 29 41.54 -25.60 -2.39
N GLY A 30 40.71 -26.04 -1.43
CA GLY A 30 40.94 -26.96 -0.32
C GLY A 30 41.04 -26.14 0.97
N GLY A 31 39.96 -26.09 1.77
CA GLY A 31 39.94 -25.35 3.04
C GLY A 31 38.66 -25.54 3.83
N SER A 32 38.60 -26.61 4.63
CA SER A 32 37.63 -26.78 5.71
C SER A 32 38.14 -26.02 6.94
N GLY A 33 37.39 -25.01 7.39
CA GLY A 33 37.66 -24.28 8.64
C GLY A 33 36.43 -24.36 9.53
N GLY A 34 36.43 -25.31 10.46
CA GLY A 34 35.46 -25.38 11.54
C GLY A 34 35.76 -24.33 12.62
N GLY A 35 34.71 -23.85 13.27
CA GLY A 35 34.77 -22.97 14.42
C GLY A 35 33.43 -22.99 15.13
N GLY A 36 33.21 -24.03 15.94
CA GLY A 36 32.11 -24.07 16.89
C GLY A 36 32.33 -23.02 17.95
N GLY A 37 31.64 -21.89 17.81
CA GLY A 37 31.38 -20.97 18.90
C GLY A 37 30.06 -21.41 19.52
N GLU A 38 30.13 -22.14 20.63
CA GLU A 38 29.02 -22.32 21.55
C GLU A 38 28.66 -20.94 22.13
N THR A 39 27.83 -20.20 21.39
CA THR A 39 27.02 -19.14 21.99
C THR A 39 26.18 -19.82 23.07
N PRO A 40 26.15 -19.28 24.31
CA PRO A 40 25.19 -19.73 25.32
C PRO A 40 23.80 -19.81 24.68
N PRO A 41 22.96 -20.79 25.03
CA PRO A 41 21.57 -20.73 24.60
C PRO A 41 21.03 -19.42 25.14
N GLU A 42 20.85 -18.45 24.25
CA GLU A 42 20.08 -17.25 24.51
C GLU A 42 18.79 -17.75 25.14
N GLU A 43 18.51 -17.29 26.36
CA GLU A 43 17.15 -17.30 26.86
C GLU A 43 16.24 -16.85 25.71
N PRO A 44 15.04 -17.42 25.55
CA PRO A 44 14.13 -16.90 24.55
C PRO A 44 13.92 -15.43 24.92
N GLU A 45 14.63 -14.55 24.20
CA GLU A 45 14.33 -13.15 24.09
C GLU A 45 12.82 -13.16 23.87
N GLU A 46 12.04 -12.70 24.85
CA GLU A 46 10.60 -12.57 24.69
C GLU A 46 10.43 -11.73 23.43
N GLY A 47 10.12 -12.44 22.33
CA GLY A 47 10.35 -11.94 20.99
C GLY A 47 9.55 -10.67 20.86
N THR A 48 10.24 -9.53 20.77
CA THR A 48 9.57 -8.25 20.61
C THR A 48 8.80 -8.32 19.31
N CYS A 49 7.48 -8.48 19.44
CA CYS A 49 6.64 -8.52 18.27
C CYS A 49 6.50 -7.08 17.77
N VAL A 50 7.13 -6.82 16.64
CA VAL A 50 7.02 -5.52 15.97
C VAL A 50 5.77 -5.55 15.11
N GLU A 51 4.84 -4.66 15.41
CA GLU A 51 3.62 -4.53 14.62
C GLU A 51 3.94 -4.09 13.19
N ASP A 52 3.30 -4.74 12.21
CA ASP A 52 3.37 -4.34 10.80
C ASP A 52 1.95 -4.30 10.24
N TRP A 53 1.51 -3.12 9.84
CA TRP A 53 0.11 -2.85 9.51
C TRP A 53 -0.05 -2.65 8.00
N ILE A 54 -0.87 -3.48 7.38
CA ILE A 54 -1.35 -3.27 6.01
C ILE A 54 -2.79 -2.76 6.09
N CYS A 55 -3.04 -1.61 5.48
CA CYS A 55 -4.38 -1.03 5.41
C CYS A 55 -4.95 -1.12 3.99
N THR A 56 -6.27 -1.26 3.89
CA THR A 56 -6.99 -1.06 2.65
C THR A 56 -6.92 0.41 2.20
N ASP A 57 -7.31 0.66 0.96
CA ASP A 57 -7.63 2.02 0.54
C ASP A 57 -8.77 2.59 1.39
N TRP A 58 -8.80 3.93 1.46
CA TRP A 58 -9.91 4.65 2.08
C TRP A 58 -11.19 4.44 1.27
N THR A 59 -12.32 4.32 1.95
CA THR A 59 -13.65 4.38 1.33
C THR A 59 -13.92 5.76 0.74
N GLU A 60 -15.00 5.85 -0.03
CA GLU A 60 -15.56 7.15 -0.40
C GLU A 60 -15.95 7.97 0.84
N CYS A 61 -16.04 9.28 0.66
CA CYS A 61 -16.47 10.19 1.70
C CYS A 61 -17.98 10.09 1.89
N VAL A 62 -18.42 9.51 3.00
CA VAL A 62 -19.83 9.37 3.36
C VAL A 62 -20.07 10.09 4.67
N SER A 63 -21.02 11.03 4.69
CA SER A 63 -21.32 11.84 5.88
C SER A 63 -20.09 12.52 6.49
N GLY A 64 -19.19 13.03 5.65
CA GLY A 64 -17.97 13.71 6.06
C GLY A 64 -16.85 12.80 6.57
N LYS A 65 -17.00 11.48 6.43
CA LYS A 65 -16.01 10.50 6.89
C LYS A 65 -15.68 9.47 5.84
N LYS A 66 -14.41 9.10 5.79
CA LYS A 66 -13.91 7.92 5.07
C LYS A 66 -13.28 6.96 6.05
N THR A 67 -13.43 5.68 5.79
CA THR A 67 -12.89 4.61 6.64
C THR A 67 -11.92 3.75 5.87
N ARG A 68 -11.04 3.04 6.57
CA ARG A 68 -10.22 1.97 6.01
C ARG A 68 -10.08 0.87 7.05
N THR A 69 -9.63 -0.30 6.64
CA THR A 69 -9.35 -1.41 7.56
C THR A 69 -7.87 -1.70 7.57
N CYS A 70 -7.28 -1.77 8.75
CA CYS A 70 -5.88 -2.11 8.95
C CYS A 70 -5.75 -3.49 9.61
N ALA A 71 -4.85 -4.33 9.11
CA ALA A 71 -4.57 -5.65 9.65
C ALA A 71 -3.10 -5.77 10.05
N ASP A 72 -2.86 -6.24 11.27
CA ASP A 72 -1.53 -6.59 11.75
C ASP A 72 -1.07 -7.90 11.09
N VAL A 73 -0.07 -7.78 10.23
CA VAL A 73 0.53 -8.88 9.45
C VAL A 73 1.27 -9.84 10.36
N ASN A 74 1.88 -9.31 11.43
CA ASN A 74 2.70 -10.08 12.37
C ASN A 74 1.88 -10.68 13.51
N ARG A 75 0.60 -10.30 13.64
CA ARG A 75 -0.35 -10.81 14.65
C ARG A 75 0.20 -10.69 16.08
N CYS A 76 0.86 -9.57 16.36
CA CYS A 76 1.35 -9.20 17.67
C CYS A 76 0.23 -9.05 18.69
N GLY A 77 -0.97 -8.67 18.24
CA GLY A 77 -2.15 -8.55 19.12
C GLY A 77 -2.15 -7.28 19.97
N THR A 78 -1.20 -6.38 19.71
CA THR A 78 -1.16 -5.02 20.24
C THR A 78 -1.72 -4.05 19.18
N THR A 79 -2.03 -2.81 19.59
CA THR A 79 -2.55 -1.77 18.69
C THR A 79 -1.82 -0.43 18.89
N GLU A 80 -0.57 -0.47 19.33
CA GLU A 80 0.17 0.72 19.75
C GLU A 80 0.57 1.60 18.55
N ASN A 81 0.93 0.98 17.43
CA ASN A 81 1.28 1.63 16.16
C ASN A 81 0.21 1.45 15.09
N MET A 82 -1.01 1.07 15.49
CA MET A 82 -2.13 0.90 14.57
C MET A 82 -2.46 2.24 13.88
N PRO A 83 -2.46 2.31 12.54
CA PRO A 83 -2.83 3.53 11.82
C PRO A 83 -4.31 3.89 12.03
N GLU A 84 -4.66 5.18 11.91
CA GLU A 84 -6.05 5.63 12.01
C GLU A 84 -6.93 4.97 10.95
N GLU A 85 -8.08 4.44 11.36
CA GLU A 85 -9.04 3.78 10.47
C GLU A 85 -10.19 4.69 10.05
N ILE A 86 -10.27 5.91 10.60
CA ILE A 86 -11.31 6.90 10.30
C ILE A 86 -10.64 8.25 10.08
N GLN A 87 -10.99 8.93 8.99
CA GLN A 87 -10.52 10.28 8.68
C GLN A 87 -11.68 11.15 8.20
N ASP A 88 -11.68 12.43 8.59
CA ASP A 88 -12.63 13.41 8.07
C ASP A 88 -12.33 13.75 6.60
N CYS A 89 -13.38 14.08 5.85
CA CYS A 89 -13.30 14.43 4.44
C CYS A 89 -14.44 15.38 4.03
N GLU A 90 -14.25 16.09 2.92
CA GLU A 90 -15.25 16.96 2.34
C GLU A 90 -16.07 16.21 1.29
N ILE A 91 -17.39 16.29 1.38
CA ILE A 91 -18.28 15.76 0.35
C ILE A 91 -18.34 16.81 -0.78
N PRO A 92 -18.19 16.41 -2.06
CA PRO A 92 -18.36 17.34 -3.16
C PRO A 92 -19.79 17.89 -3.18
N ALA A 93 -19.92 19.21 -3.35
CA ALA A 93 -21.23 19.85 -3.50
C ALA A 93 -21.95 19.31 -4.74
N VAL A 94 -23.21 18.92 -4.54
CA VAL A 94 -24.10 18.36 -5.58
C VAL A 94 -25.02 19.44 -6.14
N CYS A 95 -25.30 20.47 -5.35
CA CYS A 95 -26.18 21.60 -5.67
C CYS A 95 -25.73 22.88 -4.96
N GLU A 96 -26.26 24.04 -5.37
CA GLU A 96 -25.96 25.31 -4.71
C GLU A 96 -26.78 25.47 -3.42
N PRO A 97 -26.17 25.83 -2.26
CA PRO A 97 -26.89 25.96 -1.00
C PRO A 97 -28.13 26.87 -1.07
N GLY A 98 -29.28 26.34 -0.66
CA GLY A 98 -30.55 27.06 -0.69
C GLY A 98 -31.21 27.15 -2.07
N GLU A 99 -30.64 26.56 -3.11
CA GLU A 99 -31.31 26.38 -4.40
C GLU A 99 -32.58 25.53 -4.22
N THR A 100 -33.60 25.81 -5.05
CA THR A 100 -34.81 24.97 -5.11
C THR A 100 -34.97 24.40 -6.50
N ALA A 101 -35.34 23.13 -6.57
CA ALA A 101 -35.57 22.41 -7.80
C ALA A 101 -36.83 21.55 -7.71
N CYS A 102 -37.36 21.15 -8.86
CA CYS A 102 -38.46 20.18 -8.93
C CYS A 102 -37.88 18.82 -9.34
N GLU A 103 -37.99 17.83 -8.46
CA GLU A 103 -37.68 16.43 -8.76
C GLU A 103 -38.98 15.64 -8.86
N GLY A 104 -39.45 15.43 -10.10
CA GLY A 104 -40.75 14.82 -10.36
C GLY A 104 -41.90 15.70 -9.84
N ASN A 105 -42.62 15.20 -8.83
CA ASN A 105 -43.75 15.90 -8.19
C ASN A 105 -43.35 16.56 -6.86
N ASN A 106 -42.06 16.50 -6.50
CA ASN A 106 -41.56 17.02 -5.24
C ASN A 106 -40.82 18.33 -5.46
N LEU A 107 -41.19 19.34 -4.68
CA LEU A 107 -40.38 20.54 -4.54
C LEU A 107 -39.25 20.21 -3.55
N VAL A 108 -38.01 20.25 -4.02
CA VAL A 108 -36.82 20.00 -3.22
C VAL A 108 -35.99 21.27 -3.04
N ALA A 109 -35.25 21.36 -1.94
CA ALA A 109 -34.28 22.40 -1.69
C ALA A 109 -32.91 21.80 -1.35
N CYS A 110 -31.86 22.43 -1.83
CA CYS A 110 -30.50 22.02 -1.53
C CYS A 110 -30.18 22.31 -0.06
N SER A 111 -29.51 21.37 0.62
CA SER A 111 -29.06 21.55 2.00
C SER A 111 -28.13 22.76 2.13
N GLU A 112 -28.02 23.32 3.34
CA GLU A 112 -27.12 24.46 3.61
C GLU A 112 -25.64 24.14 3.28
N THR A 113 -25.28 22.86 3.30
CA THR A 113 -23.96 22.34 2.97
C THR A 113 -23.76 22.05 1.48
N GLY A 114 -24.82 22.08 0.66
CA GLY A 114 -24.73 21.72 -0.76
C GLY A 114 -24.66 20.21 -1.03
N GLU A 115 -24.81 19.38 0.00
CA GLU A 115 -24.50 17.95 -0.05
C GLU A 115 -25.71 17.07 -0.43
N SER A 116 -26.93 17.57 -0.29
CA SER A 116 -28.14 16.78 -0.53
C SER A 116 -29.37 17.62 -0.82
N TRP A 117 -30.36 17.02 -1.51
CA TRP A 117 -31.68 17.60 -1.71
C TRP A 117 -32.64 17.17 -0.59
N ILE A 118 -33.33 18.14 -0.01
CA ILE A 118 -34.33 17.98 1.05
C ILE A 118 -35.70 18.24 0.44
N VAL A 119 -36.62 17.29 0.57
CA VAL A 119 -38.00 17.45 0.08
C VAL A 119 -38.72 18.47 0.97
N LEU A 120 -39.16 19.58 0.38
CA LEU A 120 -39.92 20.64 1.06
C LEU A 120 -41.42 20.40 0.96
N GLN A 121 -41.89 19.93 -0.19
CA GLN A 121 -43.30 19.65 -0.43
C GLN A 121 -43.45 18.44 -1.34
N GLU A 122 -44.25 17.48 -0.88
CA GLU A 122 -44.73 16.38 -1.70
C GLU A 122 -46.13 16.74 -2.21
N CYS A 123 -46.36 16.67 -3.51
CA CYS A 123 -47.71 16.82 -4.03
C CYS A 123 -48.48 15.52 -3.81
N GLU A 124 -49.37 15.50 -2.82
CA GLU A 124 -50.41 14.46 -2.72
C GLU A 124 -51.57 14.83 -3.67
N PHE A 125 -51.98 13.88 -4.52
CA PHE A 125 -53.06 14.04 -5.50
C PHE A 125 -54.43 13.73 -4.90
#